data_AF-A0AAU5ITY9-F1
#
_entry.id   AF-A0AAU5ITY9-F1
#
_cell.length_a   1.000
_cell.length_b   1.000
_cell.length_c   1.000
_cell.angle_alpha   90.00
_cell.angle_beta   90.00
_cell.angle_gamma   90.00
#
_symmetry.space_group_name_H-M   'P 1'
#
loop_
_entity.id
_entity.type
_entity.pdbx_description
1 polymer ?
#
loop_
_entity_poly.entity_id
_entity_poly.type
_entity_poly.pdbx_seq_one_letter_code
_entity_poly.pdbx_strand_id
1 'polypeptide(L)'
;MIPPPKDSPLHLHHLWSLHEDTAVGWDEEGQALVLSGPRGIERIEAPTTIVAEALYRMEMGPVRLANVVRPNEEASTGHSSYQVLLRVLREISHLVIRTLSMEDLRGPVLSVVPVSRTARFVPVSVPPQHRVRLRPDVTITAQTNSFLLECRGLEHHVQIHRPEAMWVVSLLAWATTPQAMVEVAPLPAELTLAILGHLAGAGMTVVAG
;
A
#
# COMPACT_ATOMS: atom_id res chain seq x y z
N MET A 1 -17.45 4.73 -17.55
CA MET A 1 -16.39 5.59 -16.99
C MET A 1 -15.17 5.42 -17.85
N ILE A 2 -14.67 6.50 -18.45
CA ILE A 2 -13.57 6.45 -19.42
C ILE A 2 -12.25 6.62 -18.62
N PRO A 3 -11.25 5.75 -18.79
CA PRO A 3 -9.96 5.92 -18.13
C PRO A 3 -9.26 7.21 -18.60
N PRO A 4 -8.38 7.81 -17.78
CA PRO A 4 -7.64 8.99 -18.19
C PRO A 4 -6.79 8.69 -19.46
N PRO A 5 -6.60 9.68 -20.36
CA PRO A 5 -5.78 9.51 -21.56
C PRO A 5 -4.35 9.08 -21.21
N LYS A 6 -3.74 8.26 -22.07
CA LYS A 6 -2.39 7.71 -21.90
C LYS A 6 -1.30 8.76 -21.67
N ASP A 7 -1.52 9.99 -22.16
CA ASP A 7 -0.54 11.09 -22.17
C ASP A 7 -0.86 12.23 -21.17
N SER A 8 -1.84 12.08 -20.28
CA SER A 8 -2.10 13.10 -19.25
C SER A 8 -1.07 13.03 -18.13
N PRO A 9 -0.58 14.18 -17.59
CA PRO A 9 0.31 14.18 -16.44
C PRO A 9 -0.42 13.51 -15.28
N LEU A 10 0.08 12.36 -14.87
CA LEU A 10 -0.49 11.55 -13.81
C LEU A 10 0.34 11.75 -12.56
N HIS A 11 -0.30 12.21 -11.49
CA HIS A 11 0.32 12.20 -10.18
C HIS A 11 -0.24 11.05 -9.37
N LEU A 12 0.63 10.09 -9.07
CA LEU A 12 0.32 8.98 -8.20
C LEU A 12 0.60 9.35 -6.74
N HIS A 13 -0.24 8.83 -5.84
CA HIS A 13 -0.05 8.96 -4.41
C HIS A 13 0.05 7.58 -3.77
N HIS A 14 1.19 7.35 -3.10
CA HIS A 14 1.40 6.19 -2.25
C HIS A 14 1.06 6.59 -0.82
N LEU A 15 -0.10 6.15 -0.37
CA LEU A 15 -0.68 6.51 0.92
C LEU A 15 -0.46 5.41 1.95
N TRP A 16 -0.41 5.83 3.20
CA TRP A 16 -0.22 5.00 4.39
C TRP A 16 -1.37 5.28 5.34
N SER A 17 -2.04 4.25 5.84
CA SER A 17 -2.98 4.36 6.96
C SER A 17 -2.75 3.21 7.92
N LEU A 18 -3.31 3.32 9.12
CA LEU A 18 -3.46 2.16 9.98
C LEU A 18 -4.67 1.33 9.52
N HIS A 19 -4.74 0.08 9.96
CA HIS A 19 -5.93 -0.74 9.81
C HIS A 19 -7.11 -0.07 10.52
N GLU A 20 -8.32 -0.16 9.94
CA GLU A 20 -9.51 0.55 10.45
C GLU A 20 -9.83 0.25 11.92
N ASP A 21 -9.60 -0.99 12.35
CA ASP A 21 -9.72 -1.41 13.75
C ASP A 21 -8.49 -1.09 14.64
N THR A 22 -7.62 -0.15 14.23
CA THR A 22 -6.45 0.24 15.03
C THR A 22 -6.68 1.58 15.70
N ALA A 23 -6.65 1.58 17.03
CA ALA A 23 -6.66 2.80 17.83
C ALA A 23 -5.24 3.18 18.27
N VAL A 24 -4.94 4.49 18.30
CA VAL A 24 -3.67 5.03 18.79
C VAL A 24 -3.90 5.82 20.07
N GLY A 25 -3.18 5.48 21.13
CA GLY A 25 -3.24 6.18 22.41
C GLY A 25 -1.88 6.25 23.09
N TRP A 26 -1.80 7.03 24.15
CA TRP A 26 -0.68 6.98 25.09
C TRP A 26 -0.99 5.98 26.21
N ASP A 27 0.05 5.40 26.81
CA ASP A 27 -0.10 4.70 28.08
C ASP A 27 -0.42 5.66 29.23
N GLU A 28 -0.71 5.11 30.41
CA GLU A 28 -1.12 5.88 31.59
C GLU A 28 -0.06 6.88 32.03
N GLU A 29 1.22 6.52 31.88
CA GLU A 29 2.38 7.36 32.21
C GLU A 29 2.76 8.36 31.11
N GLY A 30 2.13 8.28 29.93
CA GLY A 30 2.44 9.14 28.79
C GLY A 30 3.84 8.94 28.21
N GLN A 31 4.45 7.77 28.40
CA GLN A 31 5.83 7.46 27.98
C GLN A 31 5.89 6.64 26.69
N ALA A 32 4.84 5.88 26.39
CA ALA A 32 4.76 5.05 25.20
C ALA A 32 3.48 5.28 24.41
N LEU A 33 3.57 5.13 23.10
CA LEU A 33 2.38 4.99 22.26
C LEU A 33 1.94 3.53 22.25
N VAL A 34 0.64 3.33 22.44
CA VAL A 34 -0.04 2.04 22.43
C VAL A 34 -0.93 2.00 21.19
N LEU A 35 -0.68 1.01 20.32
CA LEU A 35 -1.51 0.73 19.16
C LEU A 35 -2.32 -0.52 19.44
N SER A 36 -3.64 -0.37 19.57
CA SER A 36 -4.56 -1.47 19.81
C SER A 36 -5.22 -1.85 18.49
N GLY A 37 -4.78 -2.94 17.87
CA GLY A 37 -5.25 -3.38 16.56
C GLY A 37 -5.94 -4.75 16.58
N PRO A 38 -6.42 -5.23 15.42
CA PRO A 38 -7.22 -6.46 15.30
C PRO A 38 -6.46 -7.73 15.70
N ARG A 39 -5.13 -7.65 15.78
CA ARG A 39 -4.26 -8.79 16.11
C ARG A 39 -3.62 -8.66 17.48
N GLY A 40 -3.88 -7.59 18.23
CA GLY A 40 -3.39 -7.34 19.59
C GLY A 40 -2.75 -5.96 19.72
N ILE A 41 -1.89 -5.81 20.72
CA ILE A 41 -1.33 -4.52 21.12
C ILE A 41 0.15 -4.43 20.72
N GLU A 42 0.53 -3.31 20.14
CA GLU A 42 1.92 -2.92 19.89
C GLU A 42 2.27 -1.71 20.75
N ARG A 43 3.52 -1.63 21.22
CA ARG A 43 4.03 -0.52 22.03
C ARG A 43 5.25 0.10 21.38
N ILE A 44 5.25 1.42 21.30
CA ILE A 44 6.39 2.21 20.84
C ILE A 44 6.89 3.04 22.01
N GLU A 45 8.00 2.61 22.59
CA GLU A 45 8.64 3.25 23.73
C GLU A 45 9.36 4.54 23.29
N ALA A 46 9.20 5.61 24.09
CA ALA A 46 9.80 6.93 23.84
C ALA A 46 9.65 7.43 22.38
N PRO A 47 8.43 7.51 21.83
CA PRO A 47 8.22 7.90 20.44
C PRO A 47 8.54 9.37 20.25
N THR A 48 9.12 9.70 19.08
CA THR A 48 9.30 11.11 18.71
C THR A 48 7.95 11.74 18.38
N THR A 49 7.84 13.07 18.51
CA THR A 49 6.61 13.82 18.18
C THR A 49 6.12 13.54 16.76
N ILE A 50 7.04 13.36 15.83
CA ILE A 50 6.75 13.09 14.40
C ILE A 50 6.17 11.70 14.22
N VAL A 51 6.65 10.71 14.97
CA VAL A 51 6.08 9.36 14.98
C VAL A 51 4.66 9.40 15.54
N ALA A 52 4.46 10.07 16.67
CA ALA A 52 3.14 10.21 17.27
C ALA A 52 2.14 10.86 16.30
N GLU A 53 2.49 12.03 15.75
CA GLU A 53 1.64 12.76 14.81
C GLU A 53 1.35 11.96 13.54
N ALA A 54 2.35 11.24 13.02
CA ALA A 54 2.15 10.37 11.85
C ALA A 54 1.11 9.29 12.13
N LEU A 55 1.24 8.60 13.26
CA LEU A 55 0.36 7.48 13.62
C LEU A 55 -1.07 7.96 13.91
N TYR A 56 -1.24 9.09 14.60
CA TYR A 56 -2.56 9.71 14.78
C TYR A 56 -3.22 10.07 13.45
N ARG A 57 -2.47 10.66 12.50
CA ARG A 57 -3.03 10.96 11.19
C ARG A 57 -3.37 9.71 10.38
N MET A 58 -2.54 8.66 10.52
CA MET A 58 -2.76 7.38 9.86
C MET A 58 -3.97 6.61 10.44
N GLU A 59 -4.27 6.78 11.73
CA GLU A 59 -5.51 6.30 12.37
C GLU A 59 -6.73 7.01 11.77
N MET A 60 -6.65 8.32 11.56
CA MET A 60 -7.74 9.11 10.94
C MET A 60 -7.93 8.81 9.44
N GLY A 61 -6.89 8.29 8.76
CA GLY A 61 -7.01 7.83 7.38
C GLY A 61 -5.70 7.85 6.58
N PRO A 62 -5.79 7.63 5.25
CA PRO A 62 -4.61 7.56 4.38
C PRO A 62 -3.86 8.89 4.26
N VAL A 63 -2.55 8.87 4.54
CA VAL A 63 -1.65 10.02 4.43
C VAL A 63 -0.50 9.78 3.46
N ARG A 64 0.00 10.87 2.86
CA ARG A 64 1.32 10.89 2.22
C ARG A 64 2.37 11.15 3.31
N LEU A 65 3.33 10.23 3.53
CA LEU A 65 4.36 10.44 4.56
C LEU A 65 5.18 11.72 4.34
N ALA A 66 5.39 12.11 3.07
CA ALA A 66 6.05 13.37 2.71
C ALA A 66 5.30 14.62 3.20
N ASN A 67 4.00 14.53 3.50
CA ASN A 67 3.21 15.63 4.04
C ASN A 67 3.22 15.66 5.58
N VAL A 68 3.70 14.58 6.21
CA VAL A 68 3.80 14.48 7.67
C VAL A 68 5.16 14.98 8.15
N VAL A 69 6.24 14.63 7.44
CA VAL A 69 7.59 15.07 7.77
C VAL A 69 7.87 16.42 7.12
N ARG A 70 8.08 17.47 7.92
CA ARG A 70 8.45 18.78 7.40
C ARG A 70 9.90 18.76 6.87
N PRO A 71 10.20 19.40 5.73
CA PRO A 71 11.55 19.39 5.14
C PRO A 71 12.67 19.98 6.01
N ASN A 72 12.35 20.77 7.04
CA ASN A 72 13.29 21.61 7.80
C ASN A 72 13.54 21.16 9.25
N GLU A 73 13.07 19.99 9.68
CA GLU A 73 13.42 19.47 11.00
C GLU A 73 14.78 18.78 10.94
N GLU A 74 15.81 19.56 11.29
CA GLU A 74 17.20 19.14 11.36
C GLU A 74 17.36 17.89 12.22
N ALA A 75 18.12 16.93 11.67
CA ALA A 75 18.51 15.68 12.32
C ALA A 75 19.47 15.97 13.49
N SER A 76 18.93 16.33 14.65
CA SER A 76 19.69 16.53 15.89
C SER A 76 20.38 15.26 16.41
N THR A 77 20.04 14.08 15.85
CA THR A 77 20.55 12.75 16.28
C THR A 77 21.14 11.92 15.14
N GLY A 78 21.49 12.53 14.00
CA GLY A 78 22.18 11.86 12.89
C GLY A 78 21.31 10.99 11.97
N HIS A 79 20.03 10.77 12.31
CA HIS A 79 19.02 10.18 11.42
C HIS A 79 17.95 11.21 11.10
N SER A 80 17.51 11.28 9.85
CA SER A 80 16.37 12.15 9.52
C SER A 80 15.10 11.63 10.18
N SER A 81 14.21 12.51 10.60
CA SER A 81 12.91 12.15 11.18
C SER A 81 12.12 11.18 10.30
N TYR A 82 12.29 11.29 8.99
CA TYR A 82 11.72 10.38 8.01
C TYR A 82 12.26 8.94 8.15
N GLN A 83 13.56 8.75 8.38
CA GLN A 83 14.14 7.43 8.59
C GLN A 83 13.66 6.79 9.89
N VAL A 84 13.52 7.59 10.96
CA VAL A 84 12.96 7.12 12.25
C VAL A 84 11.52 6.65 12.05
N LEU A 85 10.69 7.45 11.38
CA LEU A 85 9.32 7.08 11.06
C LEU A 85 9.24 5.79 10.22
N LEU A 86 10.04 5.68 9.15
CA LEU A 86 10.07 4.48 8.32
C LEU A 86 10.52 3.22 9.08
N ARG A 87 11.39 3.36 10.08
CA ARG A 87 11.80 2.24 10.93
C ARG A 87 10.62 1.77 11.78
N VAL A 88 9.94 2.69 12.46
CA VAL A 88 8.74 2.37 13.26
C VAL A 88 7.67 1.70 12.39
N LEU A 89 7.34 2.28 11.24
CA LEU A 89 6.34 1.73 10.32
C LEU A 89 6.70 0.33 9.81
N ARG A 90 7.98 -0.03 9.77
CA ARG A 90 8.43 -1.38 9.41
C ARG A 90 8.25 -2.38 10.54
N GLU A 91 8.38 -1.94 11.79
CA GLU A 91 8.15 -2.74 12.99
C GLU A 91 6.66 -3.05 13.13
N ILE A 92 5.79 -2.05 12.93
CA ILE A 92 4.33 -2.21 12.97
C ILE A 92 3.69 -2.51 11.60
N SER A 93 4.45 -3.00 10.62
CA SER A 93 3.99 -3.14 9.23
C SER A 93 2.69 -3.95 9.06
N HIS A 94 2.42 -4.87 9.98
CA HIS A 94 1.19 -5.66 10.02
C HIS A 94 -0.08 -4.88 10.44
N LEU A 95 0.07 -3.63 10.89
CA LEU A 95 -1.02 -2.69 11.15
C LEU A 95 -1.17 -1.66 10.03
N VAL A 96 -0.27 -1.65 9.05
CA VAL A 96 -0.20 -0.60 8.02
C VAL A 96 -0.86 -1.05 6.73
N ILE A 97 -1.86 -0.30 6.30
CA ILE A 97 -2.46 -0.44 4.97
C ILE A 97 -1.71 0.46 3.99
N ARG A 98 -1.39 -0.08 2.81
CA ARG A 98 -0.68 0.63 1.74
C ARG A 98 -1.60 0.82 0.55
N THR A 99 -1.89 2.07 0.23
CA THR A 99 -2.91 2.44 -0.74
C THR A 99 -2.29 3.20 -1.91
N LEU A 100 -2.67 2.82 -3.12
CA LEU A 100 -2.33 3.55 -4.34
C LEU A 100 -3.54 4.38 -4.75
N SER A 101 -3.33 5.68 -4.96
CA SER A 101 -4.36 6.61 -5.43
C SER A 101 -3.83 7.45 -6.59
N MET A 102 -4.74 8.04 -7.35
CA MET A 102 -4.44 9.09 -8.33
C MET A 102 -4.80 10.45 -7.73
N GLU A 103 -4.12 11.51 -8.17
CA GLU A 103 -4.48 12.91 -7.85
C GLU A 103 -5.68 13.37 -8.68
N ASP A 104 -6.80 12.66 -8.56
CA ASP A 104 -8.06 12.96 -9.27
C ASP A 104 -9.25 13.15 -8.32
N LEU A 105 -9.02 13.05 -7.00
CA LEU A 105 -10.03 13.12 -5.94
C LEU A 105 -11.12 12.03 -6.00
N ARG A 106 -10.91 10.96 -6.79
CA ARG A 106 -11.90 9.88 -6.97
C ARG A 106 -11.67 8.68 -6.06
N GLY A 107 -10.87 8.89 -5.01
CA GLY A 107 -10.54 7.86 -4.02
C GLY A 107 -9.45 6.89 -4.47
N PRO A 108 -9.21 5.84 -3.67
CA PRO A 108 -8.13 4.88 -3.89
C PRO A 108 -8.34 4.06 -5.16
N VAL A 109 -7.24 3.67 -5.80
CA VAL A 109 -7.24 2.70 -6.92
C VAL A 109 -7.23 1.28 -6.36
N LEU A 110 -6.33 1.02 -5.42
CA LEU A 110 -6.25 -0.23 -4.67
C LEU A 110 -5.65 -0.01 -3.29
N SER A 111 -5.91 -0.94 -2.38
CA SER A 111 -5.28 -1.01 -1.05
C SER A 111 -4.74 -2.41 -0.80
N VAL A 112 -3.51 -2.49 -0.29
CA VAL A 112 -2.91 -3.72 0.20
C VAL A 112 -3.06 -3.74 1.71
N VAL A 113 -3.77 -4.76 2.21
CA VAL A 113 -4.12 -4.88 3.62
C VAL A 113 -3.43 -6.10 4.21
N PRO A 114 -2.70 -5.96 5.32
CA PRO A 114 -2.04 -7.09 5.97
C PRO A 114 -3.06 -8.02 6.63
N VAL A 115 -2.85 -9.35 6.55
CA VAL A 115 -3.72 -10.36 7.19
C VAL A 115 -3.03 -11.20 8.27
N SER A 116 -1.70 -11.14 8.39
CA SER A 116 -0.92 -11.79 9.47
C SER A 116 -0.12 -10.78 10.30
N ARG A 117 0.37 -11.16 11.49
CA ARG A 117 1.27 -10.32 12.31
C ARG A 117 2.68 -10.18 11.72
N THR A 118 3.05 -11.09 10.83
CA THR A 118 4.36 -11.12 10.16
C THR A 118 4.36 -10.36 8.84
N ALA A 119 3.19 -9.89 8.39
CA ALA A 119 2.98 -9.20 7.13
C ALA A 119 3.93 -8.02 6.94
N ARG A 120 4.75 -8.08 5.88
CA ARG A 120 5.62 -7.00 5.43
C ARG A 120 5.35 -6.68 3.97
N PHE A 121 5.04 -5.43 3.67
CA PHE A 121 4.77 -5.00 2.30
C PHE A 121 5.68 -3.87 1.83
N VAL A 122 6.21 -4.05 0.62
CA VAL A 122 6.82 -3.00 -0.18
C VAL A 122 6.38 -3.23 -1.63
N PRO A 123 5.95 -2.20 -2.38
CA PRO A 123 5.71 -2.34 -3.82
C PRO A 123 7.00 -2.79 -4.53
N VAL A 124 6.88 -3.70 -5.49
CA VAL A 124 8.03 -4.25 -6.22
C VAL A 124 8.04 -3.75 -7.66
N SER A 125 9.21 -3.38 -8.17
CA SER A 125 9.37 -3.14 -9.61
C SER A 125 9.58 -4.46 -10.33
N VAL A 126 8.65 -4.84 -11.21
CA VAL A 126 8.76 -6.05 -12.03
C VAL A 126 9.59 -5.73 -13.28
N PRO A 127 10.68 -6.47 -13.57
CA PRO A 127 11.50 -6.20 -14.74
C PRO A 127 10.69 -6.25 -16.06
N PRO A 128 10.91 -5.34 -17.02
CA PRO A 128 10.04 -5.19 -18.19
C PRO A 128 9.89 -6.43 -19.07
N GLN A 129 10.88 -7.32 -19.06
CA GLN A 129 10.95 -8.55 -19.85
C GLN A 129 10.42 -9.77 -19.11
N HIS A 130 10.20 -9.68 -17.79
CA HIS A 130 9.76 -10.84 -17.00
C HIS A 130 8.28 -11.11 -17.25
N ARG A 131 8.00 -12.32 -17.75
CA ARG A 131 6.62 -12.80 -17.88
C ARG A 131 6.06 -13.07 -16.49
N VAL A 132 4.93 -12.47 -16.19
CA VAL A 132 4.20 -12.60 -14.93
C VAL A 132 2.74 -12.89 -15.22
N ARG A 133 2.10 -13.55 -14.27
CA ARG A 133 0.65 -13.81 -14.28
C ARG A 133 0.11 -13.76 -12.86
N LEU A 134 -1.20 -13.72 -12.73
CA LEU A 134 -1.87 -13.88 -11.46
C LEU A 134 -1.58 -15.28 -10.93
N ARG A 135 -1.33 -15.38 -9.62
CA ARG A 135 -1.13 -16.66 -8.97
C ARG A 135 -2.41 -17.52 -9.10
N PRO A 136 -2.31 -18.83 -9.42
CA PRO A 136 -3.48 -19.67 -9.73
C PRO A 136 -4.54 -19.81 -8.62
N ASP A 137 -4.11 -19.67 -7.37
CA ASP A 137 -4.89 -19.83 -6.14
C ASP A 137 -5.43 -18.49 -5.60
N VAL A 138 -5.23 -17.39 -6.34
CA VAL A 138 -5.90 -16.13 -6.05
C VAL A 138 -7.37 -16.25 -6.39
N THR A 139 -8.22 -15.98 -5.40
CA THR A 139 -9.66 -15.80 -5.57
C THR A 139 -9.99 -14.32 -5.68
N ILE A 140 -10.98 -14.01 -6.52
CA ILE A 140 -11.52 -12.66 -6.70
C ILE A 140 -12.97 -12.68 -6.25
N THR A 141 -13.26 -11.97 -5.16
CA THR A 141 -14.60 -11.88 -4.58
C THR A 141 -15.15 -10.48 -4.77
N ALA A 142 -16.30 -10.35 -5.43
CA ALA A 142 -17.00 -9.07 -5.52
C ALA A 142 -17.58 -8.69 -4.15
N GLN A 143 -17.36 -7.44 -3.74
CA GLN A 143 -17.96 -6.82 -2.56
C GLN A 143 -18.88 -5.68 -2.99
N THR A 144 -19.56 -5.05 -2.03
CA THR A 144 -20.55 -3.99 -2.31
C THR A 144 -20.01 -2.89 -3.22
N ASN A 145 -18.76 -2.43 -3.00
CA ASN A 145 -18.15 -1.31 -3.73
C ASN A 145 -16.72 -1.57 -4.20
N SER A 146 -16.26 -2.83 -4.18
CA SER A 146 -14.87 -3.19 -4.46
C SER A 146 -14.76 -4.66 -4.88
N PHE A 147 -13.56 -5.09 -5.25
CA PHE A 147 -13.23 -6.50 -5.38
C PHE A 147 -12.11 -6.85 -4.39
N LEU A 148 -12.23 -8.00 -3.74
CA LEU A 148 -11.21 -8.55 -2.87
C LEU A 148 -10.41 -9.61 -3.64
N LEU A 149 -9.10 -9.42 -3.72
CA LEU A 149 -8.14 -10.43 -4.17
C LEU A 149 -7.47 -11.04 -2.93
N GLU A 150 -7.65 -12.34 -2.75
CA GLU A 150 -7.08 -13.08 -1.64
C GLU A 150 -6.47 -14.39 -2.13
N CYS A 151 -5.49 -14.89 -1.39
CA CYS A 151 -4.87 -16.17 -1.67
C CYS A 151 -4.49 -16.80 -0.33
N ARG A 152 -4.87 -18.07 -0.14
CA ARG A 152 -4.55 -18.78 1.09
C ARG A 152 -3.03 -18.82 1.28
N GLY A 153 -2.57 -18.42 2.47
CA GLY A 153 -1.15 -18.47 2.84
C GLY A 153 -0.34 -17.23 2.43
N LEU A 154 -0.93 -16.25 1.74
CA LEU A 154 -0.30 -14.94 1.59
C LEU A 154 -0.57 -14.07 2.83
N GLU A 155 0.36 -13.17 3.13
CA GLU A 155 0.28 -12.27 4.28
C GLU A 155 -0.53 -11.00 4.02
N HIS A 156 -1.03 -10.84 2.80
CA HIS A 156 -1.83 -9.68 2.39
C HIS A 156 -3.02 -10.14 1.55
N HIS A 157 -4.10 -9.37 1.61
CA HIS A 157 -5.10 -9.32 0.55
C HIS A 157 -5.03 -7.96 -0.16
N VAL A 158 -5.61 -7.86 -1.35
CA VAL A 158 -5.68 -6.61 -2.10
C VAL A 158 -7.13 -6.24 -2.36
N GLN A 159 -7.53 -5.07 -1.90
CA GLN A 159 -8.83 -4.48 -2.23
C GLN A 159 -8.68 -3.62 -3.48
N ILE A 160 -9.48 -3.92 -4.49
CA ILE A 160 -9.56 -3.20 -5.77
C ILE A 160 -10.77 -2.27 -5.68
N HIS A 161 -10.49 -0.98 -5.59
CA HIS A 161 -11.52 0.04 -5.39
C HIS A 161 -12.00 0.64 -6.71
N ARG A 162 -11.19 0.52 -7.77
CA ARG A 162 -11.48 1.14 -9.07
C ARG A 162 -11.17 0.25 -10.28
N PRO A 163 -11.87 0.48 -11.41
CA PRO A 163 -11.67 -0.30 -12.64
C PRO A 163 -10.24 -0.29 -13.18
N GLU A 164 -9.47 0.78 -12.96
CA GLU A 164 -8.08 0.90 -13.41
C GLU A 164 -7.22 -0.26 -12.89
N ALA A 165 -7.37 -0.66 -11.63
CA ALA A 165 -6.65 -1.82 -11.11
C ALA A 165 -7.20 -3.16 -11.63
N MET A 166 -8.50 -3.26 -11.87
CA MET A 166 -9.10 -4.47 -12.44
C MET A 166 -8.64 -4.75 -13.88
N TRP A 167 -8.36 -3.71 -14.69
CA TRP A 167 -7.75 -3.88 -16.01
C TRP A 167 -6.41 -4.62 -15.94
N VAL A 168 -5.53 -4.22 -15.01
CA VAL A 168 -4.23 -4.85 -14.81
C VAL A 168 -4.40 -6.30 -14.31
N VAL A 169 -5.32 -6.54 -13.37
CA VAL A 169 -5.66 -7.89 -12.90
C VAL A 169 -6.15 -8.77 -14.05
N SER A 170 -6.95 -8.23 -14.96
CA SER A 170 -7.51 -8.96 -16.11
C SER A 170 -6.42 -9.36 -17.11
N LEU A 171 -5.45 -8.48 -17.38
CA LEU A 171 -4.30 -8.80 -18.23
C LEU A 171 -3.40 -9.90 -17.63
N LEU A 172 -3.38 -10.03 -16.30
CA LEU A 172 -2.65 -11.06 -15.57
C LEU A 172 -3.34 -12.44 -15.59
N ALA A 173 -4.52 -12.57 -16.20
CA ALA A 173 -5.15 -13.88 -16.42
C ALA A 173 -4.26 -14.82 -17.27
N TRP A 174 -3.37 -14.25 -18.09
CA TRP A 174 -2.36 -14.98 -18.84
C TRP A 174 -0.96 -14.43 -18.55
N ALA A 175 0.06 -15.23 -18.88
CA ALA A 175 1.46 -14.83 -18.77
C ALA A 175 1.77 -13.67 -19.73
N THR A 176 2.06 -12.50 -19.18
CA THR A 176 2.32 -11.25 -19.91
C THR A 176 3.54 -10.53 -19.33
N THR A 177 4.14 -9.61 -20.08
CA THR A 177 5.26 -8.79 -19.58
C THR A 177 4.76 -7.40 -19.18
N PRO A 178 5.42 -6.70 -18.22
CA PRO A 178 5.06 -5.32 -17.89
C PRO A 178 5.03 -4.40 -19.11
N GLN A 179 5.95 -4.59 -20.06
CA GLN A 179 5.97 -3.84 -21.30
C GLN A 179 4.71 -4.08 -22.15
N ALA A 180 4.35 -5.35 -22.39
CA ALA A 180 3.14 -5.68 -23.15
C ALA A 180 1.86 -5.18 -22.47
N MET A 181 1.83 -5.19 -21.12
CA MET A 181 0.72 -4.61 -20.37
C MET A 181 0.56 -3.11 -20.61
N VAL A 182 1.66 -2.35 -20.60
CA VAL A 182 1.63 -0.89 -20.88
C VAL A 182 1.22 -0.60 -22.32
N GLU A 183 1.55 -1.47 -23.27
CA GLU A 183 1.17 -1.32 -24.67
C GLU A 183 -0.34 -1.51 -24.88
N VAL A 184 -0.94 -2.49 -24.21
CA VAL A 184 -2.34 -2.90 -24.40
C VAL A 184 -3.31 -2.22 -23.42
N ALA A 185 -2.89 -1.90 -22.21
CA ALA A 185 -3.76 -1.31 -21.20
C ALA A 185 -4.28 0.07 -21.65
N PRO A 186 -5.57 0.37 -21.45
CA PRO A 186 -6.13 1.70 -21.70
C PRO A 186 -5.79 2.67 -20.55
N LEU A 187 -4.59 2.57 -19.99
CA LEU A 187 -4.15 3.27 -18.80
C LEU A 187 -2.79 3.93 -19.06
N PRO A 188 -2.45 5.01 -18.33
CA PRO A 188 -1.09 5.51 -18.31
C PRO A 188 -0.09 4.43 -17.88
N ALA A 189 1.11 4.47 -18.48
CA ALA A 189 2.16 3.49 -18.20
C ALA A 189 2.51 3.43 -16.71
N GLU A 190 2.66 4.59 -16.08
CA GLU A 190 3.02 4.72 -14.67
C GLU A 190 1.98 4.06 -13.75
N LEU A 191 0.69 4.29 -13.99
CA LEU A 191 -0.39 3.65 -13.24
C LEU A 191 -0.37 2.12 -13.39
N THR A 192 -0.22 1.65 -14.63
CA THR A 192 -0.17 0.21 -14.96
C THR A 192 0.94 -0.48 -14.19
N LEU A 193 2.15 0.09 -14.21
CA LEU A 193 3.32 -0.44 -13.51
C LEU A 193 3.18 -0.32 -11.99
N ALA A 194 2.61 0.78 -11.48
CA ALA A 194 2.37 0.94 -10.06
C ALA A 194 1.37 -0.10 -9.52
N ILE A 195 0.26 -0.34 -10.22
CA ILE A 195 -0.71 -1.39 -9.85
C ILE A 195 -0.02 -2.75 -9.86
N LEU A 196 0.69 -3.09 -10.95
CA LEU A 196 1.43 -4.35 -11.05
C LEU A 196 2.41 -4.51 -9.88
N GLY A 197 3.12 -3.45 -9.51
CA GLY A 197 4.08 -3.48 -8.41
C GLY A 197 3.44 -3.68 -7.04
N HIS A 198 2.23 -3.17 -6.81
CA HIS A 198 1.48 -3.48 -5.58
C HIS A 198 0.98 -4.92 -5.56
N LEU A 199 0.44 -5.42 -6.67
CA LEU A 199 0.01 -6.82 -6.79
C LEU A 199 1.19 -7.78 -6.57
N ALA A 200 2.34 -7.50 -7.21
CA ALA A 200 3.56 -8.29 -7.05
C ALA A 200 4.12 -8.21 -5.62
N GLY A 201 4.18 -7.01 -5.03
CA GLY A 201 4.63 -6.82 -3.64
C GLY A 201 3.72 -7.50 -2.61
N ALA A 202 2.43 -7.67 -2.92
CA ALA A 202 1.49 -8.42 -2.10
C ALA A 202 1.56 -9.94 -2.31
N GLY A 203 2.37 -10.41 -3.27
CA GLY A 203 2.51 -11.83 -3.62
C GLY A 203 1.42 -12.38 -4.54
N MET A 204 0.55 -11.52 -5.08
CA MET A 204 -0.58 -11.90 -5.94
C MET A 204 -0.15 -12.37 -7.34
N THR A 205 1.09 -12.09 -7.74
CA THR A 205 1.65 -12.51 -9.02
C THR A 205 2.77 -13.53 -8.84
N VAL A 206 3.02 -14.28 -9.91
CA VAL A 206 4.14 -15.23 -10.03
C VAL A 206 4.82 -15.05 -11.38
N VAL A 207 6.12 -15.35 -11.43
CA VAL A 207 6.85 -15.47 -12.70
C VAL A 207 6.29 -16.65 -13.49
N ALA A 208 6.04 -16.44 -14.77
CA ALA A 208 5.58 -17.45 -15.70
C ALA A 208 6.73 -17.86 -16.63
N GLY A 209 6.96 -19.18 -16.74
CA GLY A 209 7.82 -19.77 -17.77
C GLY A 209 7.22 -19.64 -19.16
#